data_AF-A0A804KH21-F1
#
_entry.id   AF-A0A804KH21-F1
#
_cell.length_a   1.000
_cell.length_b   1.000
_cell.length_c   1.000
_cell.angle_alpha   90.00
_cell.angle_beta   90.00
_cell.angle_gamma   90.00
#
_symmetry.space_group_name_H-M   'P 1'
#
loop_
_entity.id
_entity.type
_entity.pdbx_description
1 polymer ?
#
loop_
_entity_poly.entity_id
_entity_poly.type
_entity_poly.pdbx_seq_one_letter_code
_entity_poly.pdbx_strand_id
1 'polypeptide(L)'
;MDSDEDMHDAVDLESVDDDFYSGETGMDGEDGGADYNFVDHVLDDSEDITSRRQQQNCIILSETDIRQLQEEDINRVSTVLSIPRYAACILLRHCNWSISRVHDEWFADEEHVRKAVGLLETVVKMRNGRELNCGICFDNYPRDMMSSASCGHPFCGACWRGYISTSISDGPGCLMLRCPDPSCGAAVGQNMIDVLTTDEDKEKYSRYLLRSYVEDNKKMKWCPAPGCEFAVEFVMGSGSYDVCCSCSYNFCWNCTEEAHRPVDCVTVAKWILKNCAESENMNWILANSKPCPRCKRPIEKNQGCMHITCTPPCKFEFCWLCLGRWSEHGERTGGFYACNRYEAGKQEGAYDESERRREMAKNSLEKYTHYYERWATNQSSRHKARADLQSMQTEKLLRLSDMQSQPESQLKFIIEAWSQIVECRRVLKWTYAYGYYLPEQEHAKRQFFEYLQGEAESGLERLHQCAEKELQVYLDAEGPMSDFNDFRTKLAGLTSKNP
;
A
#
# COMPACT_ATOMS: atom_id res chain seq x y z
N MET A 1 -45.46 -26.51 -35.61
CA MET A 1 -44.93 -27.85 -35.29
C MET A 1 -43.56 -27.60 -34.68
N ASP A 2 -43.53 -26.94 -33.52
CA ASP A 2 -43.93 -27.46 -32.19
C ASP A 2 -42.97 -28.62 -31.83
N SER A 3 -42.29 -28.66 -30.70
CA SER A 3 -42.63 -28.25 -29.33
C SER A 3 -41.34 -28.35 -28.50
N ASP A 4 -41.05 -27.38 -27.62
CA ASP A 4 -41.24 -27.45 -26.16
C ASP A 4 -40.69 -28.73 -25.49
N GLU A 5 -39.71 -28.57 -24.59
CA GLU A 5 -39.76 -29.18 -23.26
C GLU A 5 -38.75 -28.51 -22.29
N ASP A 6 -39.32 -27.99 -21.21
CA ASP A 6 -38.73 -27.36 -20.03
C ASP A 6 -37.87 -28.32 -19.19
N MET A 7 -36.89 -27.78 -18.46
CA MET A 7 -36.50 -28.36 -17.17
C MET A 7 -36.13 -27.27 -16.16
N HIS A 8 -36.84 -27.35 -15.04
CA HIS A 8 -36.85 -26.46 -13.88
C HIS A 8 -35.71 -26.72 -12.87
N ASP A 9 -35.33 -25.61 -12.20
CA ASP A 9 -35.01 -25.40 -10.79
C ASP A 9 -33.91 -26.20 -10.06
N ALA A 10 -32.95 -25.46 -9.47
CA ALA A 10 -32.87 -25.22 -8.01
C ALA A 10 -31.54 -24.53 -7.63
N VAL A 11 -31.61 -23.29 -7.15
CA VAL A 11 -30.56 -22.67 -6.32
C VAL A 11 -31.23 -22.16 -5.05
N ASP A 12 -31.03 -22.92 -3.96
CA ASP A 12 -31.43 -22.54 -2.61
C ASP A 12 -30.59 -21.37 -2.11
N LEU A 13 -31.27 -20.29 -1.75
CA LEU A 13 -30.72 -19.10 -1.13
C LEU A 13 -31.52 -18.88 0.16
N GLU A 14 -31.05 -19.46 1.26
CA GLU A 14 -31.65 -19.23 2.58
C GLU A 14 -31.27 -17.83 3.08
N SER A 15 -32.27 -16.95 3.04
CA SER A 15 -32.37 -15.71 3.80
C SER A 15 -32.66 -16.01 5.27
N VAL A 16 -31.95 -15.37 6.20
CA VAL A 16 -32.37 -15.30 7.60
C VAL A 16 -32.54 -13.84 7.97
N ASP A 17 -33.79 -13.39 7.91
CA ASP A 17 -34.30 -12.26 8.67
C ASP A 17 -34.36 -12.65 10.15
N ASP A 18 -34.03 -11.73 11.05
CA ASP A 18 -34.62 -11.73 12.39
C ASP A 18 -34.77 -10.28 12.87
N ASP A 19 -36.02 -9.84 12.85
CA ASP A 19 -36.54 -8.63 13.49
C ASP A 19 -36.93 -8.94 14.96
N PHE A 20 -37.19 -7.87 15.73
CA PHE A 20 -37.94 -7.81 17.01
C PHE A 20 -37.08 -7.83 18.30
N TYR A 21 -37.12 -6.83 19.20
CA TYR A 21 -38.28 -6.20 19.85
C TYR A 21 -37.96 -4.77 20.33
N SER A 22 -38.88 -3.82 20.12
CA SER A 22 -38.90 -2.48 20.73
C SER A 22 -39.61 -2.50 22.10
N GLY A 23 -39.13 -1.70 23.06
CA GLY A 23 -39.86 -1.43 24.30
C GLY A 23 -39.51 -0.05 24.88
N GLU A 24 -40.38 0.93 24.66
CA GLU A 24 -40.43 2.19 25.40
C GLU A 24 -41.24 2.02 26.69
N THR A 25 -40.84 2.71 27.77
CA THR A 25 -41.68 3.66 28.55
C THR A 25 -40.96 4.11 29.84
N GLY A 26 -41.09 5.39 30.19
CA GLY A 26 -40.92 5.88 31.57
C GLY A 26 -40.20 7.22 31.72
N MET A 27 -40.96 8.32 31.71
CA MET A 27 -40.57 9.66 32.18
C MET A 27 -40.34 9.70 33.70
N ASP A 28 -39.40 10.55 34.13
CA ASP A 28 -39.38 11.43 35.33
C ASP A 28 -37.97 12.07 35.34
N GLY A 29 -37.67 13.36 35.54
CA GLY A 29 -38.38 14.53 36.06
C GLY A 29 -37.38 15.32 36.93
N GLU A 30 -37.11 16.59 36.58
CA GLU A 30 -36.53 17.69 37.43
C GLU A 30 -35.05 17.56 37.87
N ASP A 31 -34.23 18.60 38.12
CA ASP A 31 -34.20 20.07 38.02
C ASP A 31 -32.73 20.48 38.33
N GLY A 32 -32.30 21.68 37.94
CA GLY A 32 -31.05 22.29 38.46
C GLY A 32 -30.27 23.16 37.48
N GLY A 33 -30.75 24.38 37.23
CA GLY A 33 -30.01 25.42 36.48
C GLY A 33 -28.95 26.16 37.32
N ALA A 34 -27.97 26.76 36.62
CA ALA A 34 -27.06 27.88 36.98
C ALA A 34 -25.66 27.58 36.39
N ASP A 35 -24.81 28.51 35.95
CA ASP A 35 -24.84 29.94 35.63
C ASP A 35 -23.51 30.16 34.87
N TYR A 36 -23.47 31.23 34.08
CA TYR A 36 -22.39 31.58 33.16
C TYR A 36 -21.01 31.73 33.84
N ASN A 37 -19.92 31.36 33.14
CA ASN A 37 -18.69 32.16 33.16
C ASN A 37 -17.76 31.87 31.96
N PHE A 38 -17.75 32.86 31.08
CA PHE A 38 -16.75 33.13 30.05
C PHE A 38 -15.42 33.50 30.74
N VAL A 39 -14.37 32.73 30.49
CA VAL A 39 -12.98 33.19 30.69
C VAL A 39 -12.20 32.87 29.42
N ASP A 40 -12.03 33.93 28.64
CA ASP A 40 -11.10 34.06 27.53
C ASP A 40 -9.67 33.91 28.07
N HIS A 41 -9.02 32.79 27.74
CA HIS A 41 -7.57 32.66 27.86
C HIS A 41 -7.01 32.37 26.47
N VAL A 42 -6.71 33.47 25.77
CA VAL A 42 -5.81 33.51 24.62
C VAL A 42 -4.44 33.06 25.13
N LEU A 43 -4.08 31.79 24.89
CA LEU A 43 -2.72 31.31 25.04
C LEU A 43 -2.15 31.03 23.65
N ASP A 44 -1.08 31.78 23.39
CA ASP A 44 -0.18 31.76 22.27
C ASP A 44 0.55 30.41 22.17
N ASP A 45 -0.07 29.45 21.49
CA ASP A 45 0.58 28.18 21.09
C ASP A 45 1.14 28.33 19.66
N SER A 46 2.10 29.23 19.48
CA SER A 46 2.85 29.37 18.23
C SER A 46 4.11 28.50 18.15
N GLU A 47 4.35 27.63 19.14
CA GLU A 47 5.53 26.72 19.16
C GLU A 47 5.24 25.21 19.20
N ASP A 48 3.97 24.74 19.08
CA ASP A 48 3.65 23.29 19.19
C ASP A 48 2.96 22.67 17.94
N ILE A 49 3.22 23.21 16.74
CA ILE A 49 2.66 22.67 15.47
C ILE A 49 3.65 21.73 14.76
N THR A 50 4.96 21.84 15.02
CA THR A 50 5.99 21.01 14.38
C THR A 50 6.18 19.65 15.07
N SER A 51 5.77 19.52 16.33
CA SER A 51 5.91 18.32 17.18
C SER A 51 4.81 17.27 16.95
N ARG A 52 3.66 17.64 16.36
CA ARG A 52 2.54 16.71 16.11
C ARG A 52 2.67 15.85 14.85
N ARG A 53 3.76 15.96 14.08
CA ARG A 53 3.93 15.24 12.81
C ARG A 53 4.40 13.78 12.91
N GLN A 54 4.79 13.26 14.08
CA GLN A 54 5.25 11.87 14.23
C GLN A 54 4.93 11.29 15.63
N GLN A 55 3.66 11.17 16.00
CA GLN A 55 3.29 10.01 16.82
C GLN A 55 3.19 8.82 15.86
N GLN A 56 4.32 8.19 15.57
CA GLN A 56 4.37 7.03 14.70
C GLN A 56 3.61 5.89 15.39
N ASN A 57 2.39 5.63 14.91
CA ASN A 57 1.52 4.53 15.36
C ASN A 57 2.02 3.15 14.91
N CYS A 58 3.28 3.08 14.51
CA CYS A 58 3.90 1.93 13.91
C CYS A 58 5.41 1.94 14.16
N ILE A 59 5.97 0.77 14.40
CA ILE A 59 7.40 0.54 14.56
C ILE A 59 7.91 -0.03 13.24
N ILE A 60 8.96 0.55 12.68
CA ILE A 60 9.57 0.07 11.44
C ILE A 60 10.72 -0.84 11.82
N LEU A 61 10.70 -2.07 11.31
CA LEU A 61 11.66 -3.12 11.61
C LEU A 61 12.51 -3.40 10.37
N SER A 62 13.82 -3.35 10.53
CA SER A 62 14.76 -3.81 9.51
C SER A 62 14.87 -5.34 9.52
N GLU A 63 15.45 -5.92 8.47
CA GLU A 63 15.69 -7.36 8.43
C GLU A 63 16.50 -7.86 9.64
N THR A 64 17.48 -7.07 10.10
CA THR A 64 18.29 -7.42 11.28
C THR A 64 17.46 -7.42 12.56
N ASP A 65 16.53 -6.47 12.71
CA ASP A 65 15.66 -6.41 13.88
C ASP A 65 14.71 -7.62 13.91
N ILE A 66 14.14 -7.97 12.75
CA ILE A 66 13.24 -9.13 12.60
C ILE A 66 14.00 -10.42 12.91
N ARG A 67 15.24 -10.58 12.43
CA ARG A 67 16.09 -11.74 12.74
C ARG A 67 16.34 -11.87 14.24
N GLN A 68 16.64 -10.76 14.90
CA GLN A 68 16.86 -10.76 16.35
C GLN A 68 15.60 -11.15 17.12
N LEU A 69 14.45 -10.53 16.80
CA LEU A 69 13.17 -10.85 17.45
C LEU A 69 12.78 -12.32 17.25
N GLN A 70 12.90 -12.82 16.02
CA GLN A 70 12.65 -14.22 15.70
C GLN A 70 13.54 -15.15 16.54
N GLU A 71 14.83 -14.84 16.64
CA GLU A 71 15.80 -15.64 17.39
C GLU A 71 15.53 -15.62 18.90
N GLU A 72 15.13 -14.47 19.45
CA GLU A 72 14.74 -14.32 20.86
C GLU A 72 13.48 -15.14 21.18
N ASP A 73 12.47 -15.11 20.31
CA ASP A 73 11.23 -15.88 20.48
C ASP A 73 11.49 -17.39 20.41
N ILE A 74 12.31 -17.85 19.46
CA ILE A 74 12.73 -19.26 19.35
C ILE A 74 13.46 -19.70 20.61
N ASN A 75 14.41 -18.90 21.09
CA ASN A 75 15.16 -19.20 22.31
C ASN A 75 14.27 -19.25 23.55
N ARG A 76 13.31 -18.33 23.65
CA ARG A 76 12.35 -18.28 24.75
C ARG A 76 11.49 -19.53 24.79
N VAL A 77 10.89 -19.92 23.65
CA VAL A 77 10.07 -21.14 23.57
C VAL A 77 10.91 -22.40 23.82
N SER A 78 12.10 -22.49 23.20
CA SER A 78 13.02 -23.61 23.38
C SER A 78 13.43 -23.81 24.85
N THR A 79 13.70 -22.71 25.57
CA THR A 79 14.11 -22.75 26.98
C THR A 79 12.94 -23.10 27.89
N VAL A 80 11.78 -22.46 27.71
CA VAL A 80 10.61 -22.69 28.58
C VAL A 80 10.05 -24.09 28.42
N LEU A 81 9.97 -24.60 27.19
CA LEU A 81 9.43 -25.94 26.90
C LEU A 81 10.51 -27.04 26.97
N SER A 82 11.79 -26.68 27.14
CA SER A 82 12.93 -27.62 27.12
C SER A 82 12.97 -28.51 25.87
N ILE A 83 12.67 -27.92 24.71
CA ILE A 83 12.68 -28.60 23.41
C ILE A 83 13.80 -28.09 22.51
N PRO A 84 14.26 -28.89 21.52
CA PRO A 84 15.23 -28.41 20.54
C PRO A 84 14.74 -27.19 19.75
N ARG A 85 15.66 -26.32 19.35
CA ARG A 85 15.34 -25.09 18.59
C ARG A 85 14.53 -25.34 17.32
N TYR A 86 14.86 -26.37 16.54
CA TYR A 86 14.10 -26.71 15.33
C TYR A 86 12.63 -27.06 15.64
N ALA A 87 12.36 -27.66 16.80
CA ALA A 87 11.01 -27.98 17.25
C ALA A 87 10.27 -26.71 17.71
N ALA A 88 10.95 -25.80 18.40
CA ALA A 88 10.41 -24.49 18.76
C ALA A 88 10.01 -23.67 17.51
N CYS A 89 10.82 -23.68 16.44
CA CYS A 89 10.47 -23.05 15.17
C CYS A 89 9.18 -23.62 14.56
N ILE A 90 9.01 -24.94 14.58
CA ILE A 90 7.82 -25.60 14.05
C ILE A 90 6.56 -25.22 14.86
N LEU A 91 6.67 -25.20 16.19
CA LEU A 91 5.56 -24.81 17.08
C LEU A 91 5.18 -23.34 16.92
N LEU A 92 6.17 -22.44 16.93
CA LEU A 92 5.93 -21.01 16.74
C LEU A 92 5.19 -20.76 15.44
N ARG A 93 5.58 -21.42 14.35
CA ARG A 93 4.89 -21.30 13.07
C ARG A 93 3.47 -21.85 13.09
N HIS A 94 3.23 -22.98 13.74
CA HIS A 94 1.86 -23.51 13.90
C HIS A 94 0.94 -22.52 14.63
N CYS A 95 1.48 -21.80 15.61
CA CYS A 95 0.77 -20.81 16.40
C CYS A 95 0.88 -19.37 15.84
N ASN A 96 1.29 -19.20 14.59
CA ASN A 96 1.45 -17.91 13.90
C ASN A 96 2.35 -16.91 14.66
N TRP A 97 3.50 -17.41 15.14
CA TRP A 97 4.51 -16.69 15.93
C TRP A 97 3.99 -16.04 17.22
N SER A 98 2.89 -16.55 17.78
CA SER A 98 2.38 -16.11 19.08
C SER A 98 2.90 -17.00 20.21
N ILE A 99 3.84 -16.49 21.01
CA ILE A 99 4.39 -17.20 22.17
C ILE A 99 3.30 -17.60 23.18
N SER A 100 2.34 -16.71 23.45
CA SER A 100 1.23 -17.00 24.36
C SER A 100 0.42 -18.20 23.86
N ARG A 101 0.06 -18.22 22.57
CA ARG A 101 -0.67 -19.36 21.99
C ARG A 101 0.12 -20.65 22.05
N VAL A 102 1.43 -20.62 21.79
CA VAL A 102 2.28 -21.80 21.94
C VAL A 102 2.21 -22.35 23.37
N HIS A 103 2.33 -21.48 24.37
CA HIS A 103 2.24 -21.89 25.77
C HIS A 103 0.83 -22.43 26.11
N ASP A 104 -0.22 -21.72 25.72
CA ASP A 104 -1.60 -22.11 26.01
C ASP A 104 -1.94 -23.47 25.38
N GLU A 105 -1.60 -23.69 24.11
CA GLU A 105 -1.86 -24.95 23.40
C GLU A 105 -0.97 -26.10 23.92
N TRP A 106 0.33 -25.84 24.16
CA TRP A 106 1.26 -26.87 24.62
C TRP A 106 0.97 -27.34 26.05
N PHE A 107 0.68 -26.43 26.97
CA PHE A 107 0.38 -26.79 28.36
C PHE A 107 -1.03 -27.36 28.53
N ALA A 108 -1.93 -27.15 27.56
CA ALA A 108 -3.24 -27.78 27.54
C ALA A 108 -3.17 -29.26 27.11
N ASP A 109 -2.51 -29.56 25.99
CA ASP A 109 -2.36 -30.93 25.46
C ASP A 109 -1.11 -31.08 24.60
N GLU A 110 0.00 -31.43 25.23
CA GLU A 110 1.29 -31.62 24.57
C GLU A 110 1.27 -32.74 23.51
N GLU A 111 0.58 -33.86 23.78
CA GLU A 111 0.56 -35.01 22.87
C GLU A 111 -0.19 -34.66 21.58
N HIS A 112 -1.33 -33.97 21.71
CA HIS A 112 -2.11 -33.51 20.58
C HIS A 112 -1.31 -32.54 19.70
N VAL A 113 -0.68 -31.52 20.31
CA VAL A 113 0.12 -30.52 19.59
C VAL A 113 1.29 -31.20 18.86
N ARG A 114 2.04 -32.07 19.56
CA ARG A 114 3.14 -32.83 18.97
C ARG A 114 2.69 -33.64 17.75
N LYS A 115 1.55 -34.33 17.84
CA LYS A 115 0.99 -35.09 16.72
C LYS A 115 0.57 -34.18 15.56
N ALA A 116 -0.08 -33.07 15.84
CA ALA A 116 -0.52 -32.10 14.82
C ALA A 116 0.66 -31.51 14.04
N VAL A 117 1.74 -31.15 14.76
CA VAL A 117 2.95 -30.61 14.13
C VAL A 117 3.94 -31.67 13.69
N GLY A 118 3.66 -32.96 13.88
CA GLY A 118 4.54 -34.05 13.45
C GLY A 118 5.86 -34.16 14.22
N LEU A 119 5.89 -33.64 15.46
CA LEU A 119 7.02 -33.80 16.36
C LEU A 119 6.82 -35.09 17.17
N LEU A 120 7.69 -36.08 16.93
CA LEU A 120 7.67 -37.33 17.68
C LEU A 120 8.44 -37.18 18.99
N GLU A 121 7.84 -37.63 20.09
CA GLU A 121 8.46 -37.61 21.43
C GLU A 121 9.73 -38.46 21.51
N THR A 122 9.71 -39.62 20.84
CA THR A 122 10.86 -40.53 20.78
C THR A 122 11.32 -40.67 19.34
N VAL A 123 12.59 -40.35 19.09
CA VAL A 123 13.20 -40.56 17.76
C VAL A 123 13.32 -42.05 17.49
N VAL A 124 12.63 -42.52 16.46
CA VAL A 124 12.71 -43.91 16.01
C VAL A 124 14.05 -44.10 15.29
N LYS A 125 14.90 -44.96 15.85
CA LYS A 125 16.20 -45.27 15.25
C LYS A 125 16.02 -46.11 13.99
N MET A 126 16.74 -45.77 12.92
CA MET A 126 16.88 -46.63 11.74
C MET A 126 17.40 -48.01 12.14
N ARG A 127 16.89 -49.06 11.48
CA ARG A 127 17.33 -50.45 11.68
C ARG A 127 18.85 -50.58 11.60
N ASN A 128 19.44 -51.39 12.47
CA ASN A 128 20.88 -51.68 12.47
C ASN A 128 21.19 -52.71 11.38
N GLY A 129 21.42 -52.23 10.15
CA GLY A 129 21.91 -53.00 9.01
C GLY A 129 23.19 -52.40 8.44
N ARG A 130 24.01 -53.22 7.75
CA ARG A 130 25.20 -52.74 7.01
C ARG A 130 24.79 -51.89 5.80
N GLU A 131 23.73 -52.32 5.13
CA GLU A 131 23.12 -51.64 3.99
C GLU A 131 21.61 -51.52 4.23
N LEU A 132 21.04 -50.44 3.75
CA LEU A 132 19.60 -50.15 3.81
C LEU A 132 19.11 -49.81 2.40
N ASN A 133 17.88 -50.19 2.10
CA ASN A 133 17.23 -49.85 0.85
C ASN A 133 16.57 -48.46 0.95
N CYS A 134 16.72 -47.63 -0.08
CA CYS A 134 16.08 -46.33 -0.16
C CYS A 134 14.63 -46.44 -0.62
N GLY A 135 13.67 -45.92 0.17
CA GLY A 135 12.24 -45.98 -0.18
C GLY A 135 11.79 -45.14 -1.38
N ILE A 136 12.69 -44.41 -2.06
CA ILE A 136 12.40 -43.58 -3.24
C ILE A 136 13.04 -44.14 -4.50
N CYS A 137 14.37 -44.33 -4.50
CA CYS A 137 15.08 -44.87 -5.68
C CYS A 137 15.21 -46.39 -5.68
N PHE A 138 14.88 -47.06 -4.57
CA PHE A 138 14.95 -48.51 -4.39
C PHE A 138 16.36 -49.13 -4.47
N ASP A 139 17.41 -48.30 -4.48
CA ASP A 139 18.81 -48.76 -4.41
C ASP A 139 19.27 -49.02 -2.96
N ASN A 140 20.31 -49.85 -2.83
CA ASN A 140 20.93 -50.16 -1.54
C ASN A 140 22.11 -49.22 -1.27
N TYR A 141 22.15 -48.66 -0.06
CA TYR A 141 23.24 -47.78 0.37
C TYR A 141 23.77 -48.17 1.75
N PRO A 142 25.05 -47.89 2.02
CA PRO A 142 25.61 -47.93 3.37
C PRO A 142 24.82 -47.02 4.34
N ARG A 143 24.73 -47.44 5.61
CA ARG A 143 23.95 -46.73 6.64
C ARG A 143 24.35 -45.26 6.83
N ASP A 144 25.61 -44.93 6.63
CA ASP A 144 26.18 -43.57 6.73
C ASP A 144 25.72 -42.64 5.60
N MET A 145 25.30 -43.18 4.45
CA MET A 145 24.74 -42.40 3.34
C MET A 145 23.20 -42.25 3.41
N MET A 146 22.60 -42.85 4.44
CA MET A 146 21.15 -42.86 4.66
C MET A 146 20.78 -41.89 5.77
N SER A 147 19.67 -41.20 5.59
CA SER A 147 19.12 -40.28 6.57
C SER A 147 17.65 -40.57 6.80
N SER A 148 17.16 -40.23 7.99
CA SER A 148 15.75 -40.34 8.35
C SER A 148 15.34 -39.12 9.16
N ALA A 149 14.08 -38.72 9.03
CA ALA A 149 13.45 -37.85 10.03
C ALA A 149 13.27 -38.60 11.37
N SER A 150 12.56 -38.01 12.32
CA SER A 150 12.28 -38.59 13.63
C SER A 150 11.49 -39.92 13.58
N CYS A 151 10.88 -40.25 12.44
CA CYS A 151 10.10 -41.47 12.19
C CYS A 151 10.93 -42.72 11.84
N GLY A 152 12.23 -42.56 11.53
CA GLY A 152 13.10 -43.69 11.20
C GLY A 152 12.96 -44.26 9.78
N HIS A 153 12.15 -43.65 8.90
CA HIS A 153 12.06 -44.01 7.47
C HIS A 153 13.36 -43.63 6.73
N PRO A 154 14.09 -44.59 6.15
CA PRO A 154 15.42 -44.34 5.59
C PRO A 154 15.35 -43.97 4.10
N PHE A 155 15.99 -42.86 3.73
CA PHE A 155 16.21 -42.46 2.34
C PHE A 155 17.66 -42.05 2.12
N CYS A 156 18.19 -42.25 0.91
CA CYS A 156 19.57 -41.85 0.60
C CYS A 156 19.70 -40.33 0.54
N GLY A 157 20.90 -39.81 0.79
CA GLY A 157 21.17 -38.37 0.78
C GLY A 157 20.80 -37.66 -0.53
N ALA A 158 20.93 -38.35 -1.68
CA ALA A 158 20.54 -37.80 -2.98
C ALA A 158 19.02 -37.59 -3.10
N CYS A 159 18.22 -38.57 -2.66
CA CYS A 159 16.77 -38.45 -2.66
C CYS A 159 16.27 -37.40 -1.67
N TRP A 160 16.88 -37.32 -0.48
CA TRP A 160 16.58 -36.25 0.48
C TRP A 160 16.88 -34.87 -0.08
N ARG A 161 18.07 -34.70 -0.68
CA ARG A 161 18.45 -33.43 -1.31
C ARG A 161 17.47 -33.06 -2.41
N GLY A 162 17.19 -33.98 -3.33
CA GLY A 162 16.22 -33.74 -4.40
C GLY A 162 14.85 -33.32 -3.86
N TYR A 163 14.33 -34.05 -2.88
CA TYR A 163 13.04 -33.76 -2.24
C TYR A 163 13.00 -32.38 -1.57
N ILE A 164 14.01 -32.05 -0.75
CA ILE A 164 14.07 -30.78 -0.03
C ILE A 164 14.30 -29.62 -1.01
N SER A 165 15.26 -29.76 -1.94
CA SER A 165 15.58 -28.70 -2.93
C SER A 165 14.39 -28.40 -3.85
N THR A 166 13.65 -29.42 -4.28
CA THR A 166 12.40 -29.23 -5.04
C THR A 166 11.37 -28.48 -4.20
N SER A 167 11.14 -28.91 -2.95
CA SER A 167 10.17 -28.24 -2.08
C SER A 167 10.54 -26.78 -1.78
N ILE A 168 11.84 -26.48 -1.59
CA ILE A 168 12.34 -25.10 -1.40
C ILE A 168 12.13 -24.28 -2.68
N SER A 169 12.33 -24.89 -3.84
CA SER A 169 12.13 -24.22 -5.13
C SER A 169 10.64 -23.94 -5.41
N ASP A 170 9.74 -24.80 -4.95
CA ASP A 170 8.29 -24.63 -5.08
C ASP A 170 7.74 -23.50 -4.18
N GLY A 171 8.46 -23.13 -3.11
CA GLY A 171 8.20 -21.92 -2.32
C GLY A 171 8.09 -22.14 -0.81
N PRO A 172 7.39 -21.24 -0.08
CA PRO A 172 7.31 -21.26 1.39
C PRO A 172 6.71 -22.53 2.01
N GLY A 173 6.04 -23.37 1.21
CA GLY A 173 5.51 -24.66 1.66
C GLY A 173 6.57 -25.60 2.24
N CYS A 174 7.84 -25.43 1.85
CA CYS A 174 8.98 -26.18 2.41
C CYS A 174 9.15 -26.02 3.93
N LEU A 175 8.60 -24.96 4.52
CA LEU A 175 8.67 -24.77 5.97
C LEU A 175 7.77 -25.77 6.73
N MET A 176 6.78 -26.38 6.09
CA MET A 176 5.88 -27.40 6.66
C MET A 176 6.20 -28.82 6.14
N LEU A 177 7.41 -29.02 5.63
CA LEU A 177 7.82 -30.25 4.98
C LEU A 177 7.71 -31.47 5.90
N ARG A 178 7.21 -32.57 5.32
CA ARG A 178 7.00 -33.84 6.01
C ARG A 178 7.97 -34.90 5.50
N CYS A 179 8.01 -36.03 6.18
CA CYS A 179 8.72 -37.21 5.71
C CYS A 179 8.25 -37.58 4.29
N PRO A 180 9.16 -37.99 3.37
CA PRO A 180 8.80 -38.41 2.02
C PRO A 180 7.85 -39.62 1.95
N ASP A 181 7.74 -40.39 3.05
CA ASP A 181 6.77 -41.48 3.16
C ASP A 181 5.32 -40.90 3.24
N PRO A 182 4.42 -41.25 2.31
CA PRO A 182 3.07 -40.67 2.25
C PRO A 182 2.19 -40.89 3.48
N SER A 183 2.47 -41.95 4.26
CA SER A 183 1.72 -42.27 5.48
C SER A 183 2.29 -41.62 6.74
N CYS A 184 3.40 -40.90 6.62
CA CYS A 184 4.16 -40.37 7.73
C CYS A 184 4.01 -38.85 7.90
N GLY A 185 3.48 -38.43 9.05
CA GLY A 185 3.35 -37.02 9.41
C GLY A 185 4.60 -36.38 10.03
N ALA A 186 5.73 -37.10 10.13
CA ALA A 186 6.91 -36.59 10.83
C ALA A 186 7.47 -35.32 10.15
N ALA A 187 7.70 -34.28 10.94
CA ALA A 187 8.20 -32.99 10.45
C ALA A 187 9.67 -33.07 10.05
N VAL A 188 10.03 -32.33 8.99
CA VAL A 188 11.41 -32.08 8.58
C VAL A 188 11.76 -30.66 9.02
N GLY A 189 12.61 -30.56 10.05
CA GLY A 189 13.04 -29.29 10.62
C GLY A 189 14.32 -28.73 9.98
N GLN A 190 14.68 -27.51 10.37
CA GLN A 190 15.90 -26.81 9.94
C GLN A 190 17.16 -27.65 10.13
N ASN A 191 17.23 -28.46 11.19
CA ASN A 191 18.34 -29.36 11.48
C ASN A 191 18.64 -30.35 10.34
N MET A 192 17.62 -30.82 9.61
CA MET A 192 17.83 -31.72 8.47
C MET A 192 18.23 -30.95 7.21
N ILE A 193 17.66 -29.76 7.03
CA ILE A 193 17.96 -28.90 5.89
C ILE A 193 19.44 -28.49 5.94
N ASP A 194 19.91 -28.03 7.09
CA ASP A 194 21.30 -27.60 7.29
C ASP A 194 22.34 -28.68 6.97
N VAL A 195 21.97 -29.97 7.13
CA VAL A 195 22.86 -31.12 6.88
C VAL A 195 22.75 -31.65 5.45
N LEU A 196 21.55 -31.63 4.84
CA LEU A 196 21.28 -32.39 3.61
C LEU A 196 21.30 -31.54 2.33
N THR A 197 21.20 -30.21 2.45
CA THR A 197 21.12 -29.28 1.31
C THR A 197 22.39 -28.47 1.09
N THR A 198 22.45 -27.78 -0.05
CA THR A 198 23.51 -26.83 -0.39
C THR A 198 23.32 -25.51 0.35
N ASP A 199 24.36 -24.67 0.41
CA ASP A 199 24.26 -23.37 1.09
C ASP A 199 23.26 -22.42 0.42
N GLU A 200 23.11 -22.50 -0.91
CA GLU A 200 22.08 -21.74 -1.65
C GLU A 200 20.65 -22.09 -1.18
N ASP A 201 20.36 -23.37 -0.98
CA ASP A 201 19.05 -23.83 -0.50
C ASP A 201 18.83 -23.44 0.96
N LYS A 202 19.88 -23.46 1.79
CA LYS A 202 19.82 -23.00 3.19
C LYS A 202 19.49 -21.52 3.27
N GLU A 203 20.08 -20.69 2.41
CA GLU A 203 19.77 -19.26 2.34
C GLU A 203 18.32 -19.01 1.92
N LYS A 204 17.83 -19.73 0.91
CA LYS A 204 16.42 -19.65 0.49
C LYS A 204 15.46 -20.06 1.60
N TYR A 205 15.73 -21.19 2.25
CA TYR A 205 14.93 -21.65 3.39
C TYR A 205 14.94 -20.64 4.54
N SER A 206 16.11 -20.10 4.89
CA SER A 206 16.26 -19.08 5.94
C SER A 206 15.49 -17.81 5.61
N ARG A 207 15.45 -17.40 4.34
CA ARG A 207 14.63 -16.27 3.88
C ARG A 207 13.14 -16.55 4.04
N TYR A 208 12.66 -17.73 3.67
CA TYR A 208 11.26 -18.11 3.89
C TYR A 208 10.90 -18.16 5.38
N LEU A 209 11.79 -18.72 6.20
CA LEU A 209 11.59 -18.81 7.64
C LEU A 209 11.49 -17.42 8.27
N LEU A 210 12.39 -16.51 7.90
CA LEU A 210 12.34 -15.12 8.36
C LEU A 210 11.05 -14.41 7.90
N ARG A 211 10.67 -14.58 6.64
CA ARG A 211 9.45 -13.99 6.09
C ARG A 211 8.18 -14.43 6.81
N SER A 212 8.13 -15.71 7.21
CA SER A 212 6.99 -16.24 7.96
C SER A 212 6.76 -15.54 9.31
N TYR A 213 7.81 -14.99 9.94
CA TYR A 213 7.68 -14.23 11.20
C TYR A 213 6.74 -13.03 11.07
N VAL A 214 6.81 -12.35 9.92
CA VAL A 214 6.00 -11.18 9.62
C VAL A 214 4.69 -11.58 8.96
N GLU A 215 4.71 -12.49 7.98
CA GLU A 215 3.53 -12.86 7.17
C GLU A 215 2.45 -13.58 8.00
N ASP A 216 2.85 -14.41 8.97
CA ASP A 216 1.89 -15.14 9.81
C ASP A 216 1.40 -14.26 11.00
N ASN A 217 2.12 -13.19 11.35
CA ASN A 217 1.81 -12.32 12.48
C ASN A 217 0.82 -11.21 12.10
N LYS A 218 -0.36 -11.19 12.72
CA LYS A 218 -1.42 -10.22 12.44
C LYS A 218 -1.05 -8.75 12.71
N LYS A 219 -0.06 -8.50 13.56
CA LYS A 219 0.39 -7.14 13.94
C LYS A 219 1.53 -6.63 13.07
N MET A 220 2.10 -7.47 12.21
CA MET A 220 3.24 -7.12 11.37
C MET A 220 2.90 -7.29 9.89
N LYS A 221 3.41 -6.42 9.03
CA LYS A 221 3.29 -6.55 7.56
C LYS A 221 4.56 -6.08 6.89
N TRP A 222 4.93 -6.75 5.81
CA TRP A 222 5.99 -6.27 4.92
C TRP A 222 5.58 -4.98 4.23
N CYS A 223 6.54 -4.08 4.01
CA CYS A 223 6.32 -2.95 3.13
C CYS A 223 6.04 -3.46 1.70
N PRO A 224 4.96 -3.02 1.03
CA PRO A 224 4.60 -3.50 -0.31
C PRO A 224 5.46 -2.89 -1.42
N ALA A 225 6.37 -1.96 -1.10
CA ALA A 225 7.24 -1.33 -2.09
C ALA A 225 8.19 -2.37 -2.73
N PRO A 226 8.31 -2.39 -4.08
CA PRO A 226 9.22 -3.30 -4.76
C PRO A 226 10.67 -3.14 -4.27
N GLY A 227 11.31 -4.26 -3.90
CA GLY A 227 12.69 -4.28 -3.41
C GLY A 227 12.89 -3.74 -1.99
N CYS A 228 11.81 -3.46 -1.24
CA CYS A 228 11.90 -3.06 0.15
C CYS A 228 11.85 -4.27 1.09
N GLU A 229 12.80 -4.35 2.02
CA GLU A 229 12.93 -5.44 3.01
C GLU A 229 12.60 -4.98 4.44
N PHE A 230 11.93 -3.84 4.59
CA PHE A 230 11.43 -3.38 5.89
C PHE A 230 10.04 -3.96 6.17
N ALA A 231 9.81 -4.33 7.42
CA ALA A 231 8.48 -4.65 7.94
C ALA A 231 7.99 -3.54 8.86
N VAL A 232 6.69 -3.49 9.07
CA VAL A 232 6.05 -2.56 9.98
C VAL A 232 5.24 -3.35 11.00
N GLU A 233 5.45 -3.05 12.28
CA GLU A 233 4.59 -3.48 13.37
C GLU A 233 3.62 -2.35 13.72
N PHE A 234 2.31 -2.63 13.70
CA PHE A 234 1.29 -1.62 13.92
C PHE A 234 0.79 -1.63 15.38
N VAL A 235 0.79 -0.45 16.00
CA VAL A 235 0.30 -0.26 17.37
C VAL A 235 -1.17 0.18 17.30
N MET A 236 -2.07 -0.75 17.66
CA MET A 236 -3.51 -0.51 17.68
C MET A 236 -3.87 0.64 18.64
N GLY A 237 -4.71 1.59 18.20
CA GLY A 237 -5.22 2.68 19.04
C GLY A 237 -5.29 4.04 18.36
N SER A 238 -4.66 4.21 17.19
CA SER A 238 -4.72 5.44 16.42
C SER A 238 -5.78 5.38 15.34
N GLY A 239 -6.65 6.39 15.23
CA GLY A 239 -7.67 6.50 14.18
C GLY A 239 -7.13 6.65 12.74
N SER A 240 -5.84 6.40 12.49
CA SER A 240 -5.23 6.41 11.15
C SER A 240 -4.57 5.07 10.86
N TYR A 241 -4.86 4.53 9.68
CA TYR A 241 -4.20 3.34 9.12
C TYR A 241 -3.06 3.71 8.16
N ASP A 242 -2.77 4.99 7.94
CA ASP A 242 -1.69 5.41 7.04
C ASP A 242 -0.34 5.18 7.74
N VAL A 243 0.50 4.38 7.09
CA VAL A 243 1.84 3.97 7.54
C VAL A 243 2.88 4.50 6.57
N CYS A 244 3.95 5.07 7.11
CA CYS A 244 5.13 5.50 6.35
C CYS A 244 6.30 4.56 6.66
N CYS A 245 6.81 3.87 5.64
CA CYS A 245 8.00 3.04 5.76
C CYS A 245 9.28 3.89 5.66
N SER A 246 10.41 3.41 6.20
CA SER A 246 11.72 4.04 6.08
C SER A 246 12.18 4.20 4.62
N CYS A 247 11.66 3.40 3.69
CA CYS A 247 11.87 3.57 2.25
C CYS A 247 11.05 4.73 1.64
N SER A 248 10.38 5.54 2.46
CA SER A 248 9.48 6.63 2.06
C SER A 248 8.24 6.18 1.28
N TYR A 249 7.89 4.89 1.32
CA TYR A 249 6.63 4.40 0.77
C TYR A 249 5.52 4.50 1.81
N ASN A 250 4.41 5.12 1.40
CA ASN A 250 3.23 5.31 2.24
C ASN A 250 2.13 4.34 1.81
N PHE A 251 1.66 3.52 2.74
CA PHE A 251 0.61 2.53 2.48
C PHE A 251 -0.43 2.48 3.60
N CYS A 252 -1.60 1.97 3.28
CA CYS A 252 -2.65 1.73 4.25
C CYS A 252 -2.42 0.38 4.93
N TRP A 253 -2.31 0.38 6.26
CA TRP A 253 -2.17 -0.84 7.05
C TRP A 253 -3.31 -1.83 6.82
N ASN A 254 -4.54 -1.35 6.63
CA ASN A 254 -5.72 -2.21 6.53
C ASN A 254 -5.76 -2.96 5.19
N CYS A 255 -5.74 -2.25 4.06
CA CYS A 255 -5.88 -2.84 2.73
C CYS A 255 -4.56 -3.07 1.98
N THR A 256 -3.41 -2.66 2.52
CA THR A 256 -2.07 -2.76 1.91
C THR A 256 -1.86 -1.99 0.60
N GLU A 257 -2.89 -1.31 0.10
CA GLU A 257 -2.78 -0.37 -0.99
C GLU A 257 -2.00 0.88 -0.57
N GLU A 258 -1.60 1.68 -1.56
CA GLU A 258 -1.03 3.00 -1.32
C GLU A 258 -1.91 3.84 -0.37
N ALA A 259 -1.27 4.62 0.52
CA ALA A 259 -1.98 5.49 1.45
C ALA A 259 -3.00 6.34 0.70
N HIS A 260 -4.26 6.27 1.14
CA HIS A 260 -5.40 6.68 0.32
C HIS A 260 -6.34 7.65 1.01
N ARG A 261 -5.93 8.28 2.11
CA ARG A 261 -6.68 9.43 2.66
C ARG A 261 -6.86 10.50 1.58
N PRO A 262 -8.08 11.07 1.44
CA PRO A 262 -9.21 11.00 2.40
C PRO A 262 -10.20 9.83 2.18
N VAL A 263 -9.93 8.92 1.24
CA VAL A 263 -10.85 7.85 0.83
C VAL A 263 -10.77 6.66 1.78
N ASP A 264 -11.88 5.97 2.02
CA ASP A 264 -11.92 4.72 2.77
C ASP A 264 -11.51 3.49 1.92
N CYS A 265 -11.12 2.39 2.57
CA CYS A 265 -10.63 1.20 1.86
C CYS A 265 -11.67 0.58 0.91
N VAL A 266 -12.97 0.68 1.21
CA VAL A 266 -14.04 0.08 0.39
C VAL A 266 -14.15 0.84 -0.93
N THR A 267 -14.13 2.17 -0.88
CA THR A 267 -14.17 3.02 -2.07
C THR A 267 -12.90 2.84 -2.94
N VAL A 268 -11.73 2.66 -2.31
CA VAL A 268 -10.49 2.32 -3.03
C VAL A 268 -10.60 0.99 -3.77
N ALA A 269 -11.07 -0.07 -3.10
CA ALA A 269 -11.25 -1.38 -3.71
C ALA A 269 -12.21 -1.31 -4.92
N LYS A 270 -13.33 -0.57 -4.78
CA LYS A 270 -14.27 -0.33 -5.89
C LYS A 270 -13.63 0.40 -7.06
N TRP A 271 -12.81 1.43 -6.79
CA TRP A 271 -12.12 2.18 -7.84
C TRP A 271 -11.09 1.32 -8.57
N ILE A 272 -10.28 0.55 -7.84
CA ILE A 272 -9.28 -0.35 -8.42
C ILE A 272 -9.96 -1.40 -9.29
N LEU A 273 -10.99 -2.08 -8.78
CA LEU A 273 -11.74 -3.09 -9.53
C LEU A 273 -12.35 -2.52 -10.81
N LYS A 274 -12.90 -1.30 -10.74
CA LYS A 274 -13.43 -0.61 -11.93
C LYS A 274 -12.33 -0.37 -12.96
N ASN A 275 -11.16 0.11 -12.55
CA ASN A 275 -10.05 0.38 -13.45
C ASN A 275 -9.51 -0.90 -14.11
N CYS A 276 -9.51 -2.03 -13.38
CA CYS A 276 -9.13 -3.34 -13.92
C CYS A 276 -10.13 -3.91 -14.94
N ALA A 277 -11.42 -3.56 -14.81
CA ALA A 277 -12.45 -3.97 -15.76
C ALA A 277 -12.38 -3.18 -17.08
N GLU A 278 -11.78 -1.99 -17.07
CA GLU A 278 -11.62 -1.12 -18.25
C GLU A 278 -10.33 -1.48 -19.02
N SER A 279 -10.34 -1.33 -20.35
CA SER A 279 -9.18 -1.78 -21.15
C SER A 279 -7.90 -0.95 -20.89
N GLU A 280 -6.77 -1.64 -20.66
CA GLU A 280 -5.47 -1.01 -20.41
C GLU A 280 -5.06 -0.04 -21.52
N ASN A 281 -5.39 -0.37 -22.78
CA ASN A 281 -5.13 0.47 -23.95
C ASN A 281 -5.94 1.79 -23.92
N MET A 282 -7.24 1.76 -23.56
CA MET A 282 -8.02 2.99 -23.37
C MET A 282 -7.47 3.83 -22.22
N ASN A 283 -7.20 3.16 -21.09
CA ASN A 283 -6.66 3.79 -19.89
C ASN A 283 -5.32 4.50 -20.17
N TRP A 284 -4.46 3.93 -21.02
CA TRP A 284 -3.19 4.55 -21.42
C TRP A 284 -3.38 5.77 -22.33
N ILE A 285 -4.26 5.67 -23.34
CA ILE A 285 -4.55 6.78 -24.27
C ILE A 285 -5.08 7.99 -23.52
N LEU A 286 -6.02 7.78 -22.58
CA LEU A 286 -6.62 8.82 -21.75
C LEU A 286 -5.59 9.53 -20.85
N ALA A 287 -4.59 8.80 -20.35
CA ALA A 287 -3.64 9.32 -19.38
C ALA A 287 -2.46 10.10 -20.00
N ASN A 288 -2.00 9.73 -21.20
CA ASN A 288 -0.69 10.15 -21.69
C ASN A 288 -0.71 11.05 -22.92
N SER A 289 -1.82 11.12 -23.67
CA SER A 289 -1.85 11.83 -24.95
C SER A 289 -3.06 12.75 -25.08
N LYS A 290 -2.82 14.02 -25.43
CA LYS A 290 -3.89 14.98 -25.77
C LYS A 290 -3.47 15.88 -26.95
N PRO A 291 -4.40 16.26 -27.84
CA PRO A 291 -4.10 17.20 -28.91
C PRO A 291 -4.05 18.65 -28.38
N CYS A 292 -3.09 19.44 -28.86
CA CYS A 292 -3.04 20.87 -28.55
C CYS A 292 -4.36 21.55 -28.96
N PRO A 293 -5.04 22.33 -28.09
CA PRO A 293 -6.31 22.97 -28.42
C PRO A 293 -6.21 23.91 -29.64
N ARG A 294 -5.05 24.56 -29.83
CA ARG A 294 -4.80 25.54 -30.89
C ARG A 294 -4.32 24.93 -32.20
N CYS A 295 -3.30 24.05 -32.17
CA CYS A 295 -2.66 23.52 -33.38
C CYS A 295 -2.92 22.03 -33.65
N LYS A 296 -3.66 21.36 -32.77
CA LYS A 296 -4.04 19.94 -32.84
C LYS A 296 -2.88 18.94 -32.88
N ARG A 297 -1.62 19.38 -32.75
CA ARG A 297 -0.47 18.48 -32.62
C ARG A 297 -0.65 17.59 -31.38
N PRO A 298 -0.42 16.27 -31.49
CA PRO A 298 -0.43 15.39 -30.33
C PRO A 298 0.70 15.80 -29.38
N ILE A 299 0.36 15.96 -28.10
CA ILE A 299 1.31 16.28 -27.03
C ILE A 299 1.27 15.10 -26.07
N GLU A 300 2.46 14.57 -25.79
CA GLU A 300 2.69 13.62 -24.70
C GLU A 300 3.04 14.40 -23.43
N LYS A 301 2.50 13.96 -22.29
CA LYS A 301 2.79 14.61 -21.01
C LYS A 301 4.13 14.15 -20.45
N ASN A 302 5.16 14.99 -20.56
CA ASN A 302 6.51 14.72 -20.07
C ASN A 302 6.92 15.52 -18.81
N GLN A 303 6.06 16.42 -18.32
CA GLN A 303 6.30 17.28 -17.15
C GLN A 303 5.21 17.11 -16.08
N GLY A 304 5.55 17.47 -14.82
CA GLY A 304 4.70 17.24 -13.66
C GLY A 304 3.58 18.27 -13.47
N CYS A 305 3.78 19.52 -13.91
CA CYS A 305 2.81 20.62 -13.79
C CYS A 305 1.62 20.46 -14.76
N MET A 306 0.40 20.89 -14.37
CA MET A 306 -0.76 20.92 -15.29
C MET A 306 -0.70 22.06 -16.31
N HIS A 307 0.20 23.03 -16.10
CA HIS A 307 0.45 24.13 -17.00
C HIS A 307 1.36 23.70 -18.15
N ILE A 308 0.76 23.43 -19.31
CA ILE A 308 1.47 22.99 -20.51
C ILE A 308 1.65 24.16 -21.48
N THR A 309 2.88 24.28 -21.98
CA THR A 309 3.23 25.20 -23.06
C THR A 309 3.53 24.39 -24.32
N CYS A 310 2.73 24.57 -25.38
CA CYS A 310 2.92 23.84 -26.64
C CYS A 310 4.28 24.18 -27.27
N THR A 311 4.95 23.17 -27.84
CA THR A 311 6.25 23.35 -28.49
C THR A 311 6.20 24.33 -29.69
N PRO A 312 7.31 25.04 -29.97
CA PRO A 312 7.38 25.95 -31.12
C PRO A 312 6.97 25.29 -32.45
N PRO A 313 6.32 26.03 -33.36
CA PRO A 313 6.07 27.48 -33.34
C PRO A 313 4.79 27.91 -32.58
N CYS A 314 4.03 26.99 -31.96
CA CYS A 314 2.70 27.31 -31.42
C CYS A 314 2.72 28.12 -30.11
N LYS A 315 3.59 27.74 -29.16
CA LYS A 315 3.79 28.41 -27.85
C LYS A 315 2.50 28.71 -27.06
N PHE A 316 1.41 28.00 -27.33
CA PHE A 316 0.14 28.21 -26.64
C PHE A 316 0.18 27.57 -25.25
N GLU A 317 -0.26 28.30 -24.24
CA GLU A 317 -0.31 27.88 -22.84
C GLU A 317 -1.73 27.49 -22.45
N PHE A 318 -1.89 26.27 -21.95
CA PHE A 318 -3.20 25.70 -21.64
C PHE A 318 -3.14 24.71 -20.48
N CYS A 319 -4.30 24.44 -19.89
CA CYS A 319 -4.47 23.43 -18.85
C CYS A 319 -4.58 22.04 -19.46
N TRP A 320 -3.79 21.08 -18.98
CA TRP A 320 -3.80 19.70 -19.47
C TRP A 320 -5.15 19.00 -19.31
N LEU A 321 -5.91 19.34 -18.27
CA LEU A 321 -7.19 18.66 -17.96
C LEU A 321 -8.32 19.10 -18.90
N CYS A 322 -8.63 20.40 -18.94
CA CYS A 322 -9.76 20.93 -19.72
C CYS A 322 -9.39 21.43 -21.13
N LEU A 323 -8.10 21.48 -21.48
CA LEU A 323 -7.60 22.08 -22.73
C LEU A 323 -7.95 23.58 -22.90
N GLY A 324 -8.43 24.23 -21.84
CA GLY A 324 -8.72 25.65 -21.78
C GLY A 324 -7.44 26.49 -21.65
N ARG A 325 -7.53 27.78 -22.02
CA ARG A 325 -6.41 28.72 -21.99
C ARG A 325 -5.92 28.91 -20.55
N TRP A 326 -4.59 28.87 -20.34
CA TRP A 326 -4.03 28.98 -18.98
C TRP A 326 -4.29 30.36 -18.35
N SER A 327 -4.23 31.44 -19.14
CA SER A 327 -4.53 32.80 -18.65
C SER A 327 -5.96 33.00 -18.13
N GLU A 328 -6.88 32.12 -18.51
CA GLU A 328 -8.26 32.12 -18.03
C GLU A 328 -8.43 31.26 -16.77
N HIS A 329 -7.40 30.54 -16.33
CA HIS A 329 -7.40 29.85 -15.04
C HIS A 329 -6.97 30.83 -13.94
N GLY A 330 -7.96 31.36 -13.22
CA GLY A 330 -7.80 32.34 -12.14
C GLY A 330 -9.15 32.74 -11.54
N GLU A 331 -9.17 33.66 -10.57
CA GLU A 331 -10.38 34.02 -9.79
C GLU A 331 -11.57 34.49 -10.64
N ARG A 332 -11.34 35.01 -11.86
CA ARG A 332 -12.37 35.68 -12.69
C ARG A 332 -13.31 34.76 -13.49
N THR A 333 -13.05 33.45 -13.57
CA THR A 333 -13.81 32.48 -14.40
C THR A 333 -14.38 31.33 -13.58
N GLY A 334 -14.36 31.45 -12.25
CA GLY A 334 -14.61 30.31 -11.35
C GLY A 334 -13.37 29.43 -11.14
N GLY A 335 -12.19 29.87 -11.57
CA GLY A 335 -10.90 29.29 -11.18
C GLY A 335 -10.67 27.83 -11.61
N PHE A 336 -9.70 27.19 -10.95
CA PHE A 336 -9.40 25.76 -11.09
C PHE A 336 -10.64 24.89 -10.79
N TYR A 337 -11.57 25.39 -9.98
CA TYR A 337 -12.85 24.75 -9.68
C TYR A 337 -13.72 24.49 -10.91
N ALA A 338 -13.77 25.41 -11.89
CA ALA A 338 -14.50 25.21 -13.14
C ALA A 338 -13.93 24.06 -14.00
N CYS A 339 -12.64 23.76 -13.85
CA CYS A 339 -11.98 22.65 -14.54
C CYS A 339 -12.33 21.28 -13.92
N ASN A 340 -12.66 21.23 -12.63
CA ASN A 340 -12.84 19.98 -11.89
C ASN A 340 -14.27 19.47 -11.89
N ARG A 341 -15.22 20.39 -12.03
CA ARG A 341 -16.64 20.09 -12.09
C ARG A 341 -16.95 19.22 -13.32
N TYR A 342 -17.69 18.15 -13.08
CA TYR A 342 -18.30 17.36 -14.16
C TYR A 342 -19.68 17.94 -14.49
N GLU A 343 -19.88 18.40 -15.72
CA GLU A 343 -21.17 18.91 -16.19
C GLU A 343 -21.93 17.80 -16.93
N ALA A 344 -23.05 17.33 -16.37
CA ALA A 344 -23.92 16.39 -17.07
C ALA A 344 -24.65 17.13 -18.20
N GLY A 345 -24.40 16.73 -19.45
CA GLY A 345 -25.09 17.28 -20.61
C GLY A 345 -26.60 17.07 -20.49
N LYS A 346 -27.37 18.17 -20.43
CA LYS A 346 -28.84 18.09 -20.46
C LYS A 346 -29.31 17.77 -21.88
N GLN A 347 -29.97 16.64 -22.05
CA GLN A 347 -30.98 16.47 -23.10
C GLN A 347 -32.27 15.96 -22.47
N GLU A 348 -33.14 16.91 -22.11
CA GLU A 348 -34.58 16.65 -21.93
C GLU A 348 -35.16 16.34 -23.32
N GLY A 349 -35.22 15.04 -23.64
CA GLY A 349 -35.90 14.51 -24.80
C GLY A 349 -36.59 13.21 -24.43
N ALA A 350 -37.79 12.97 -24.96
CA ALA A 350 -38.49 11.70 -24.81
C ALA A 350 -37.83 10.65 -25.71
N TYR A 351 -36.80 9.97 -25.19
CA TYR A 351 -36.11 8.88 -25.85
C TYR A 351 -36.83 7.54 -25.63
N ASP A 352 -36.73 6.62 -26.59
CA ASP A 352 -37.12 5.22 -26.42
C ASP A 352 -36.16 4.48 -25.47
N GLU A 353 -36.59 3.37 -24.87
CA GLU A 353 -35.90 2.65 -23.80
C GLU A 353 -34.49 2.14 -24.23
N SER A 354 -34.32 1.78 -25.51
CA SER A 354 -33.03 1.38 -26.09
C SER A 354 -32.05 2.56 -26.21
N GLU A 355 -32.54 3.73 -26.61
CA GLU A 355 -31.74 4.94 -26.78
C GLU A 355 -31.36 5.55 -25.43
N ARG A 356 -32.29 5.48 -24.46
CA ARG A 356 -32.02 5.81 -23.05
C ARG A 356 -30.88 4.97 -22.47
N ARG A 357 -30.82 3.65 -22.77
CA ARG A 357 -29.72 2.78 -22.33
C ARG A 357 -28.38 3.16 -22.94
N ARG A 358 -28.34 3.49 -24.24
CA ARG A 358 -27.11 3.94 -24.91
C ARG A 358 -26.61 5.26 -24.33
N GLU A 359 -27.51 6.21 -24.10
CA GLU A 359 -27.14 7.51 -23.53
C GLU A 359 -26.69 7.37 -22.06
N MET A 360 -27.33 6.51 -21.27
CA MET A 360 -26.85 6.20 -19.91
C MET A 360 -25.48 5.52 -19.92
N ALA A 361 -25.21 4.59 -20.84
CA ALA A 361 -23.91 3.96 -20.98
C ALA A 361 -22.83 4.97 -21.39
N LYS A 362 -23.15 5.86 -22.33
CA LYS A 362 -22.28 6.96 -22.76
C LYS A 362 -21.99 7.94 -21.63
N ASN A 363 -23.01 8.42 -20.92
CA ASN A 363 -22.85 9.30 -19.76
C ASN A 363 -22.02 8.64 -18.65
N SER A 364 -22.21 7.34 -18.42
CA SER A 364 -21.42 6.58 -17.45
C SER A 364 -19.95 6.50 -17.85
N LEU A 365 -19.67 6.29 -19.14
CA LEU A 365 -18.31 6.25 -19.68
C LEU A 365 -17.64 7.64 -19.65
N GLU A 366 -18.37 8.69 -20.00
CA GLU A 366 -17.88 10.08 -19.94
C GLU A 366 -17.57 10.50 -18.50
N LYS A 367 -18.45 10.17 -17.55
CA LYS A 367 -18.20 10.39 -16.12
C LYS A 367 -16.96 9.62 -15.68
N TYR A 368 -16.83 8.33 -16.00
CA TYR A 368 -15.64 7.56 -15.66
C TYR A 368 -14.37 8.21 -16.24
N THR A 369 -14.40 8.58 -17.52
CA THR A 369 -13.28 9.20 -18.23
C THR A 369 -12.84 10.49 -17.54
N HIS A 370 -13.78 11.37 -17.17
CA HIS A 370 -13.51 12.62 -16.47
C HIS A 370 -12.73 12.42 -15.17
N TYR A 371 -13.16 11.48 -14.33
CA TYR A 371 -12.51 11.22 -13.04
C TYR A 371 -11.22 10.40 -13.19
N TYR A 372 -11.21 9.43 -14.10
CA TYR A 372 -10.04 8.58 -14.36
C TYR A 372 -8.86 9.38 -14.91
N GLU A 373 -9.09 10.24 -15.90
CA GLU A 373 -8.03 11.09 -16.45
C GLU A 373 -7.34 11.91 -15.37
N ARG A 374 -8.10 12.51 -14.45
CA ARG A 374 -7.58 13.36 -13.36
C ARG A 374 -6.87 12.54 -12.28
N TRP A 375 -7.40 11.37 -11.95
CA TRP A 375 -6.76 10.41 -11.06
C TRP A 375 -5.40 9.95 -11.62
N ALA A 376 -5.37 9.49 -12.87
CA ALA A 376 -4.16 9.00 -13.54
C ALA A 376 -3.13 10.13 -13.76
N THR A 377 -3.60 11.33 -14.11
CA THR A 377 -2.78 12.53 -14.29
C THR A 377 -2.08 12.94 -12.98
N ASN A 378 -2.77 12.87 -11.84
CA ASN A 378 -2.14 13.14 -10.55
C ASN A 378 -1.13 12.05 -10.16
N GLN A 379 -1.42 10.76 -10.48
CA GLN A 379 -0.46 9.68 -10.27
C GLN A 379 0.81 9.87 -11.12
N SER A 380 0.69 10.17 -12.41
CA SER A 380 1.85 10.39 -13.28
C SER A 380 2.67 11.62 -12.86
N SER A 381 1.99 12.72 -12.54
CA SER A 381 2.63 13.93 -12.00
C SER A 381 3.37 13.68 -10.69
N ARG A 382 2.83 12.82 -9.82
CA ARG A 382 3.49 12.45 -8.57
C ARG A 382 4.77 11.65 -8.79
N HIS A 383 4.76 10.68 -9.71
CA HIS A 383 5.98 9.94 -10.05
C HIS A 383 7.06 10.88 -10.56
N LYS A 384 6.69 11.83 -11.43
CA LYS A 384 7.61 12.85 -11.93
C LYS A 384 8.15 13.73 -10.80
N ALA A 385 7.28 14.25 -9.93
CA ALA A 385 7.69 15.05 -8.77
C ALA A 385 8.59 14.26 -7.79
N ARG A 386 8.39 12.95 -7.63
CA ARG A 386 9.27 12.09 -6.83
C ARG A 386 10.66 11.93 -7.46
N ALA A 387 10.73 11.77 -8.77
CA ALA A 387 12.00 11.74 -9.49
C ALA A 387 12.72 13.10 -9.40
N ASP A 388 11.99 14.20 -9.51
CA ASP A 388 12.54 15.55 -9.39
C ASP A 388 13.01 15.83 -7.94
N LEU A 389 12.27 15.39 -6.92
CA LEU A 389 12.69 15.41 -5.52
C LEU A 389 14.01 14.65 -5.31
N GLN A 390 14.14 13.45 -5.86
CA GLN A 390 15.37 12.67 -5.77
C GLN A 390 16.54 13.39 -6.44
N SER A 391 16.34 13.90 -7.67
CA SER A 391 17.37 14.70 -8.38
C SER A 391 17.74 15.97 -7.60
N MET A 392 16.78 16.60 -6.93
CA MET A 392 17.04 17.74 -6.06
C MET A 392 17.94 17.34 -4.88
N GLN A 393 17.64 16.24 -4.19
CA GLN A 393 18.40 15.77 -3.04
C GLN A 393 19.82 15.31 -3.40
N THR A 394 20.03 14.69 -4.56
CA THR A 394 21.33 14.08 -4.91
C THR A 394 22.28 15.04 -5.63
N GLU A 395 21.77 15.90 -6.53
CA GLU A 395 22.63 16.68 -7.43
C GLU A 395 22.39 18.19 -7.35
N LYS A 396 21.12 18.62 -7.39
CA LYS A 396 20.82 20.05 -7.60
C LYS A 396 20.97 20.88 -6.33
N LEU A 397 20.74 20.30 -5.14
CA LEU A 397 20.90 21.02 -3.87
C LEU A 397 22.35 21.48 -3.63
N LEU A 398 23.32 20.60 -3.92
CA LEU A 398 24.75 20.89 -3.83
C LEU A 398 25.15 22.03 -4.77
N ARG A 399 24.74 21.95 -6.04
CA ARG A 399 25.00 23.01 -7.02
C ARG A 399 24.40 24.35 -6.58
N LEU A 400 23.16 24.33 -6.09
CA LEU A 400 22.49 25.54 -5.63
C LEU A 400 23.17 26.14 -4.39
N SER A 401 23.67 25.29 -3.47
CA SER A 401 24.47 25.69 -2.31
C SER A 401 25.72 26.46 -2.73
N ASP A 402 26.46 25.93 -3.71
CA ASP A 402 27.67 26.58 -4.24
C ASP A 402 27.35 27.92 -4.91
N MET A 403 26.34 27.94 -5.78
CA MET A 403 25.96 29.12 -6.57
C MET A 403 25.43 30.26 -5.69
N GLN A 404 24.62 29.94 -4.68
CA GLN A 404 24.04 30.94 -3.78
C GLN A 404 24.91 31.19 -2.54
N SER A 405 26.02 30.48 -2.38
CA SER A 405 26.91 30.56 -1.21
C SER A 405 26.17 30.38 0.12
N GLN A 406 25.20 29.46 0.16
CA GLN A 406 24.42 29.12 1.37
C GLN A 406 24.58 27.64 1.71
N PRO A 407 24.69 27.27 3.01
CA PRO A 407 24.82 25.88 3.39
C PRO A 407 23.55 25.09 3.07
N GLU A 408 23.69 23.80 2.77
CA GLU A 408 22.55 22.90 2.47
C GLU A 408 21.46 22.89 3.54
N SER A 409 21.83 23.08 4.81
CA SER A 409 20.88 23.17 5.93
C SER A 409 19.86 24.31 5.75
N GLN A 410 20.27 25.39 5.09
CA GLN A 410 19.41 26.52 4.77
C GLN A 410 18.54 26.25 3.54
N LEU A 411 18.86 25.27 2.70
CA LEU A 411 18.11 24.94 1.46
C LEU A 411 17.03 23.86 1.65
N LYS A 412 16.86 23.34 2.88
CA LYS A 412 15.87 22.29 3.21
C LYS A 412 14.43 22.64 2.81
N PHE A 413 14.07 23.92 2.80
CA PHE A 413 12.74 24.39 2.39
C PHE A 413 12.34 23.94 0.97
N ILE A 414 13.32 23.72 0.08
CA ILE A 414 13.06 23.21 -1.28
C ILE A 414 12.67 21.73 -1.23
N ILE A 415 13.35 20.94 -0.40
CA ILE A 415 13.05 19.51 -0.20
C ILE A 415 11.68 19.34 0.46
N GLU A 416 11.35 20.19 1.43
CA GLU A 416 10.03 20.24 2.07
C GLU A 416 8.94 20.59 1.06
N ALA A 417 9.16 21.58 0.19
CA ALA A 417 8.24 21.95 -0.87
C ALA A 417 7.96 20.79 -1.84
N TRP A 418 9.01 20.11 -2.32
CA TRP A 418 8.87 18.95 -3.20
C TRP A 418 8.18 17.76 -2.50
N SER A 419 8.47 17.53 -1.23
CA SER A 419 7.80 16.50 -0.43
C SER A 419 6.30 16.80 -0.28
N GLN A 420 5.94 18.06 -0.02
CA GLN A 420 4.55 18.51 0.03
C GLN A 420 3.86 18.38 -1.34
N ILE A 421 4.54 18.69 -2.44
CA ILE A 421 4.00 18.49 -3.80
C ILE A 421 3.66 17.00 -4.03
N VAL A 422 4.59 16.09 -3.69
CA VAL A 422 4.39 14.64 -3.84
C VAL A 422 3.18 14.18 -3.02
N GLU A 423 3.03 14.68 -1.80
CA GLU A 423 1.95 14.30 -0.91
C GLU A 423 0.60 14.89 -1.34
N CYS A 424 0.54 16.17 -1.71
CA CYS A 424 -0.67 16.80 -2.24
C CYS A 424 -1.16 16.11 -3.51
N ARG A 425 -0.25 15.66 -4.41
CA ARG A 425 -0.64 14.86 -5.58
C ARG A 425 -1.27 13.51 -5.20
N ARG A 426 -0.76 12.85 -4.15
CA ARG A 426 -1.34 11.61 -3.61
C ARG A 426 -2.76 11.85 -3.13
N VAL A 427 -2.96 12.88 -2.30
CA VAL A 427 -4.26 13.24 -1.76
C VAL A 427 -5.24 13.58 -2.89
N LEU A 428 -4.86 14.48 -3.81
CA LEU A 428 -5.70 14.89 -4.93
C LEU A 428 -6.08 13.73 -5.85
N LYS A 429 -5.15 12.83 -6.16
CA LYS A 429 -5.47 11.59 -6.87
C LYS A 429 -6.67 10.89 -6.22
N TRP A 430 -6.61 10.66 -4.91
CA TRP A 430 -7.67 9.96 -4.20
C TRP A 430 -8.95 10.79 -4.05
N THR A 431 -8.88 12.13 -4.02
CA THR A 431 -10.10 12.96 -4.07
C THR A 431 -10.93 12.73 -5.34
N TYR A 432 -10.32 12.39 -6.49
CA TYR A 432 -11.08 12.05 -7.69
C TYR A 432 -11.83 10.72 -7.58
N ALA A 433 -11.23 9.71 -6.95
CA ALA A 433 -11.94 8.46 -6.65
C ALA A 433 -13.11 8.72 -5.70
N TYR A 434 -12.93 9.58 -4.68
CA TYR A 434 -14.00 10.02 -3.79
C TYR A 434 -15.13 10.71 -4.56
N GLY A 435 -14.80 11.73 -5.38
CA GLY A 435 -15.78 12.52 -6.12
C GLY A 435 -16.60 11.70 -7.12
N TYR A 436 -16.03 10.64 -7.69
CA TYR A 436 -16.74 9.72 -8.60
C TYR A 436 -17.87 8.98 -7.88
N TYR A 437 -17.59 8.48 -6.67
CA TYR A 437 -18.53 7.70 -5.85
C TYR A 437 -19.38 8.56 -4.90
N LEU A 438 -19.19 9.88 -4.89
CA LEU A 438 -20.00 10.78 -4.07
C LEU A 438 -21.47 10.74 -4.55
N PRO A 439 -22.45 10.45 -3.66
CA PRO A 439 -23.86 10.34 -4.05
C PRO A 439 -24.40 11.61 -4.69
N GLU A 440 -25.15 11.46 -5.78
CA GLU A 440 -25.65 12.61 -6.54
C GLU A 440 -26.74 13.41 -5.80
N GLN A 441 -27.42 12.76 -4.85
CA GLN A 441 -28.46 13.36 -4.02
C GLN A 441 -27.89 14.38 -3.00
N GLU A 442 -26.61 14.27 -2.64
CA GLU A 442 -25.96 15.12 -1.64
C GLU A 442 -25.38 16.41 -2.28
N HIS A 443 -26.24 17.21 -2.94
CA HIS A 443 -25.82 18.37 -3.73
C HIS A 443 -24.93 19.37 -2.97
N ALA A 444 -25.28 19.73 -1.73
CA ALA A 444 -24.51 20.69 -0.93
C ALA A 444 -23.10 20.17 -0.59
N LYS A 445 -23.00 18.89 -0.20
CA LYS A 445 -21.71 18.26 0.10
C LYS A 445 -20.85 18.12 -1.13
N ARG A 446 -21.43 17.80 -2.29
CA ARG A 446 -20.72 17.78 -3.57
C ARG A 446 -20.17 19.15 -3.94
N GLN A 447 -20.99 20.19 -3.90
CA GLN A 447 -20.53 21.55 -4.21
C GLN A 447 -19.39 21.99 -3.29
N PHE A 448 -19.52 21.73 -1.99
CA PHE A 448 -18.49 22.05 -1.01
C PHE A 448 -17.20 21.23 -1.22
N PHE A 449 -17.32 19.93 -1.46
CA PHE A 449 -16.18 19.06 -1.78
C PHE A 449 -15.43 19.52 -3.04
N GLU A 450 -16.16 19.77 -4.12
CA GLU A 450 -15.57 20.24 -5.38
C GLU A 450 -14.86 21.59 -5.19
N TYR A 451 -15.43 22.49 -4.37
CA TYR A 451 -14.80 23.77 -4.02
C TYR A 451 -13.47 23.56 -3.30
N LEU A 452 -13.45 22.74 -2.25
CA LEU A 452 -12.22 22.42 -1.52
C LEU A 452 -11.18 21.73 -2.41
N GLN A 453 -11.62 20.82 -3.28
CA GLN A 453 -10.75 20.16 -4.25
C GLN A 453 -10.13 21.19 -5.21
N GLY A 454 -10.92 22.13 -5.72
CA GLY A 454 -10.43 23.21 -6.59
C GLY A 454 -9.41 24.13 -5.92
N GLU A 455 -9.62 24.49 -4.65
CA GLU A 455 -8.67 25.28 -3.86
C GLU A 455 -7.34 24.52 -3.65
N ALA A 456 -7.42 23.24 -3.29
CA ALA A 456 -6.25 22.39 -3.09
C ALA A 456 -5.44 22.22 -4.38
N GLU A 457 -6.09 22.04 -5.52
CA GLU A 457 -5.41 21.98 -6.82
C GLU A 457 -4.75 23.30 -7.18
N SER A 458 -5.44 24.42 -6.99
CA SER A 458 -4.86 25.74 -7.27
C SER A 458 -3.65 26.02 -6.38
N GLY A 459 -3.73 25.68 -5.10
CA GLY A 459 -2.63 25.74 -4.15
C GLY A 459 -1.43 24.90 -4.61
N LEU A 460 -1.69 23.65 -5.01
CA LEU A 460 -0.66 22.74 -5.50
C LEU A 460 -0.02 23.19 -6.81
N GLU A 461 -0.78 23.63 -7.81
CA GLU A 461 -0.20 24.05 -9.09
C GLU A 461 0.68 25.30 -8.92
N ARG A 462 0.30 26.24 -8.04
CA ARG A 462 1.14 27.40 -7.70
C ARG A 462 2.45 26.96 -7.03
N LEU A 463 2.37 26.05 -6.06
CA LEU A 463 3.54 25.51 -5.38
C LEU A 463 4.46 24.76 -6.36
N HIS A 464 3.88 23.89 -7.20
CA HIS A 464 4.61 23.11 -8.18
C HIS A 464 5.27 23.99 -9.25
N GLN A 465 4.56 25.01 -9.75
CA GLN A 465 5.14 25.96 -10.70
C GLN A 465 6.32 26.74 -10.10
N CYS A 466 6.22 27.16 -8.84
CA CYS A 466 7.31 27.83 -8.14
C CYS A 466 8.52 26.91 -7.97
N ALA A 467 8.30 25.66 -7.54
CA ALA A 467 9.36 24.68 -7.33
C ALA A 467 10.02 24.16 -8.63
N GLU A 468 9.26 24.04 -9.73
CA GLU A 468 9.76 23.48 -11.01
C GLU A 468 10.30 24.58 -11.95
N LYS A 469 9.53 25.65 -12.19
CA LYS A 469 9.87 26.65 -13.22
C LYS A 469 10.65 27.83 -12.67
N GLU A 470 10.24 28.38 -11.53
CA GLU A 470 10.90 29.56 -10.95
C GLU A 470 12.27 29.21 -10.33
N LEU A 471 12.37 28.03 -9.69
CA LEU A 471 13.64 27.53 -9.16
C LEU A 471 14.72 27.38 -10.25
N GLN A 472 14.32 27.01 -11.47
CA GLN A 472 15.24 26.75 -12.58
C GLN A 472 16.09 27.98 -12.93
N VAL A 473 15.54 29.19 -12.75
CA VAL A 473 16.29 30.45 -12.98
C VAL A 473 17.53 30.55 -12.09
N TYR A 474 17.43 30.09 -10.84
CA TYR A 474 18.53 30.13 -9.88
C TYR A 474 19.52 28.98 -10.08
N LEU A 475 19.09 27.88 -10.69
CA LEU A 475 19.95 26.75 -11.07
C LEU A 475 20.77 27.03 -12.33
N ASP A 476 20.29 27.92 -13.21
CA ASP A 476 20.96 28.31 -14.45
C ASP A 476 21.79 29.61 -14.30
N ALA A 477 21.76 30.25 -13.13
CA ALA A 477 22.45 31.52 -12.88
C ALA A 477 23.99 31.38 -12.81
N GLU A 478 24.76 32.39 -13.18
CA GLU A 478 26.24 32.34 -13.08
C GLU A 478 26.78 32.80 -11.70
N GLY A 479 25.90 33.12 -10.74
CA GLY A 479 26.28 33.56 -9.40
C GLY A 479 25.09 33.85 -8.46
N PRO A 480 25.37 34.33 -7.23
CA PRO A 480 24.34 34.59 -6.23
C PRO A 480 23.39 35.69 -6.69
N MET A 481 22.08 35.46 -6.55
CA MET A 481 21.06 36.42 -6.95
C MET A 481 20.43 37.07 -5.72
N SER A 482 20.25 38.39 -5.73
CA SER A 482 19.75 39.14 -4.57
C SER A 482 18.29 38.85 -4.23
N ASP A 483 17.50 38.40 -5.20
CA ASP A 483 16.10 38.03 -5.09
C ASP A 483 15.89 36.57 -4.62
N PHE A 484 16.95 35.78 -4.41
CA PHE A 484 16.81 34.39 -3.93
C PHE A 484 16.12 34.27 -2.57
N ASN A 485 16.28 35.28 -1.70
CA ASN A 485 15.56 35.33 -0.42
C ASN A 485 14.06 35.62 -0.59
N ASP A 486 13.67 36.38 -1.62
CA ASP A 486 12.26 36.60 -1.95
C ASP A 486 11.65 35.31 -2.48
N PHE A 487 12.38 34.58 -3.34
CA PHE A 487 12.00 33.24 -3.78
C PHE A 487 11.84 32.26 -2.60
N ARG A 488 12.81 32.21 -1.67
CA ARG A 488 12.71 31.40 -0.45
C ARG A 488 11.43 31.70 0.31
N THR A 489 11.15 32.97 0.57
CA THR A 489 9.98 33.41 1.34
C THR A 489 8.69 33.02 0.64
N LYS A 490 8.64 33.18 -0.70
CA LYS A 490 7.51 32.76 -1.53
C LYS A 490 7.30 31.25 -1.49
N LEU A 491 8.34 30.45 -1.70
CA LEU A 491 8.24 28.99 -1.72
C LEU A 491 7.83 28.45 -0.35
N ALA A 492 8.48 28.89 0.73
CA ALA A 492 8.14 28.49 2.08
C ALA A 492 6.70 28.89 2.45
N GLY A 493 6.25 30.08 2.03
CA GLY A 493 4.88 30.54 2.23
C GLY A 493 3.83 29.74 1.45
N LEU A 494 4.18 29.22 0.26
CA LEU A 494 3.31 28.31 -0.50
C LEU A 494 3.30 26.90 0.11
N THR A 495 4.42 26.43 0.65
CA THR A 495 4.51 25.13 1.33
C THR A 495 3.71 25.12 2.63
N SER A 496 3.77 26.18 3.44
CA SER A 496 3.06 26.25 4.73
C SER A 496 1.54 26.43 4.60
N LYS A 497 1.07 27.03 3.50
CA LYS A 497 -0.36 27.25 3.22
C LYS A 497 -1.07 26.03 2.60
N ASN A 498 -0.34 24.99 2.21
CA ASN A 498 -0.89 23.76 1.66
C ASN A 498 -0.61 22.59 2.63
N PRO A 499 -1.22 22.53 3.82
CA PRO A 499 -1.08 21.39 4.72
C PRO A 499 -1.69 20.11 4.15
#